data_AF-A0A7S0RYV8-F1
#
_entry.id   AF-A0A7S0RYV8-F1
#
_cell.length_a   1.000
_cell.length_b   1.000
_cell.length_c   1.000
_cell.angle_alpha   90.00
_cell.angle_beta   90.00
_cell.angle_gamma   90.00
#
_symmetry.space_group_name_H-M   'P 1'
#
loop_
_entity.id
_entity.type
_entity.pdbx_description
1 polymer ?
#
loop_
_entity_poly.entity_id
_entity_poly.type
_entity_poly.pdbx_seq_one_letter_code
_entity_poly.pdbx_strand_id
1 'polypeptide(L)'
;MKQASRDWYFTQDSFVRGFDARFKRSAIEPCLYAIIEDGLVVLVLVHVDDYAIVCNDPAFTKRFLEAFKNKFDINVLGKVANMLQMSVVWGDGEVSLSQERQIKELAEA
;
A
#
# COMPACT_ATOMS: atom_id res chain seq x y z
N MET A 1 -13.55 19.73 -6.80
CA MET A 1 -13.23 18.31 -6.51
C MET A 1 -11.88 17.83 -7.10
N LYS A 2 -11.36 18.38 -8.20
CA LYS A 2 -10.00 18.05 -8.71
C LYS A 2 -8.84 18.40 -7.75
N GLN A 3 -9.07 19.32 -6.83
CA GLN A 3 -8.03 19.76 -5.89
C GLN A 3 -7.80 18.74 -4.77
N ALA A 4 -8.86 18.06 -4.31
CA ALA A 4 -8.77 17.12 -3.17
C ALA A 4 -7.86 15.92 -3.46
N SER A 5 -7.96 15.30 -4.65
CA SER A 5 -7.11 14.17 -5.02
C SER A 5 -5.64 14.57 -5.17
N ARG A 6 -5.38 15.76 -5.70
CA ARG A 6 -4.02 16.32 -5.81
C ARG A 6 -3.43 16.64 -4.44
N ASP A 7 -4.22 17.24 -3.56
CA ASP A 7 -3.79 17.56 -2.20
C ASP A 7 -3.53 16.29 -1.38
N TRP A 8 -4.38 15.27 -1.55
CA TRP A 8 -4.17 13.95 -0.96
C TRP A 8 -2.87 13.33 -1.45
N TYR A 9 -2.63 13.36 -2.77
CA TYR A 9 -1.38 12.87 -3.35
C TYR A 9 -0.14 13.53 -2.72
N PHE A 10 -0.11 14.85 -2.56
CA PHE A 10 1.03 15.51 -1.91
C PHE A 10 1.12 15.20 -0.42
N THR A 11 -0.02 15.07 0.25
CA THR A 11 -0.10 14.74 1.67
C THR A 11 0.48 13.37 1.96
N GLN A 12 0.14 12.35 1.16
CA GLN A 12 0.72 11.01 1.31
C GLN A 12 2.19 10.95 0.93
N ASP A 13 2.62 11.61 -0.15
CA ASP A 13 4.03 11.61 -0.58
C ASP A 13 4.91 12.21 0.50
N SER A 14 4.46 13.33 1.07
CA SER A 14 5.14 14.01 2.17
C SER A 14 5.15 13.16 3.45
N PHE A 15 4.09 12.40 3.73
CA PHE A 15 4.07 11.50 4.88
C PHE A 15 5.06 10.35 4.74
N VAL A 16 5.00 9.60 3.62
CA VAL A 16 5.87 8.43 3.41
C VAL A 16 7.34 8.84 3.40
N ARG A 17 7.69 9.87 2.62
CA ARG A 17 9.08 10.34 2.50
C ARG A 17 9.57 11.10 3.73
N GLY A 18 8.64 11.66 4.51
CA GLY A 18 8.95 12.34 5.77
C GLY A 18 9.13 11.40 6.95
N PHE A 19 8.58 10.18 6.89
CA PHE A 19 8.72 9.18 7.95
C PHE A 19 10.17 8.68 8.07
N ASP A 20 10.82 8.41 6.94
CA ASP A 20 12.22 7.98 6.87
C ASP A 20 12.88 8.55 5.62
N ALA A 21 13.99 9.27 5.80
CA ALA A 21 14.70 9.96 4.71
C ALA A 21 15.25 9.00 3.63
N ARG A 22 15.33 7.71 3.94
CA ARG A 22 15.81 6.66 3.01
C ARG A 22 14.78 6.27 1.96
N PHE A 23 13.50 6.62 2.15
CA PHE A 23 12.47 6.31 1.17
C PHE A 23 12.75 6.99 -0.18
N LYS A 24 12.89 6.15 -1.21
CA LYS A 24 12.99 6.58 -2.61
C LYS A 24 11.69 6.26 -3.32
N ARG A 25 11.11 7.26 -3.97
CA ARG A 25 9.96 7.07 -4.86
C ARG A 25 10.45 6.48 -6.17
N SER A 26 9.77 5.46 -6.68
CA SER A 26 10.10 4.86 -7.97
C SER A 26 9.87 5.87 -9.10
N ALA A 27 10.79 5.89 -10.06
CA ALA A 27 10.70 6.75 -11.24
C ALA A 27 9.72 6.19 -12.29
N ILE A 28 9.48 4.87 -12.27
CA ILE A 28 8.61 4.17 -13.22
C ILE A 28 7.19 4.06 -12.67
N GLU A 29 7.06 3.82 -11.36
CA GLU A 29 5.78 3.68 -10.66
C GLU A 29 5.71 4.71 -9.53
N PRO A 30 5.20 5.94 -9.78
CA PRO A 30 5.21 7.02 -8.80
C PRO A 30 4.47 6.71 -7.50
N CYS A 31 3.61 5.69 -7.49
CA CYS A 31 2.89 5.24 -6.30
C CYS A 31 3.68 4.22 -5.45
N LEU A 32 4.89 3.84 -5.86
CA LEU A 32 5.76 2.93 -5.14
C LEU A 32 6.91 3.68 -4.46
N TYR A 33 7.05 3.48 -3.15
CA TYR A 33 8.18 3.95 -2.35
C TYR A 33 8.95 2.77 -1.80
N ALA A 34 10.28 2.87 -1.80
CA ALA A 34 11.15 1.78 -1.38
C ALA A 34 12.30 2.26 -0.50
N ILE A 35 12.64 1.42 0.48
CA ILE A 35 13.94 1.38 1.17
C ILE A 35 14.51 0.00 0.86
N ILE A 36 15.67 -0.04 0.20
CA ILE A 36 16.38 -1.28 -0.10
C ILE A 36 17.86 -0.99 0.17
N GLU A 37 18.23 -1.00 1.44
CA GLU A 37 19.59 -0.69 1.91
C GLU A 37 19.83 -1.29 3.30
N ASP A 38 21.09 -1.58 3.61
CA ASP A 38 21.53 -2.08 4.93
C ASP A 38 20.76 -3.31 5.44
N GLY A 39 20.32 -4.18 4.53
CA GLY A 39 19.52 -5.37 4.85
C GLY A 39 18.06 -5.09 5.21
N LEU A 40 17.65 -3.82 5.24
CA LEU A 40 16.26 -3.41 5.38
C LEU A 40 15.61 -3.34 4.00
N VAL A 41 14.48 -4.03 3.86
CA VAL A 41 13.62 -3.98 2.68
C VAL A 41 12.25 -3.50 3.13
N VAL A 42 11.85 -2.33 2.64
CA VAL A 42 10.51 -1.76 2.82
C VAL A 42 9.98 -1.35 1.46
N LEU A 43 8.78 -1.78 1.11
CA LEU A 43 8.05 -1.33 -0.06
C LEU A 43 6.67 -0.84 0.41
N VAL A 44 6.31 0.38 0.03
CA VAL A 44 4.99 0.95 0.25
C VAL A 44 4.39 1.25 -1.11
N LEU A 45 3.36 0.51 -1.49
CA LEU A 45 2.59 0.73 -2.70
C LEU A 45 1.27 1.41 -2.33
N VAL A 46 1.00 2.55 -2.95
CA VAL A 46 -0.18 3.37 -2.69
C VAL A 46 -1.17 3.22 -3.84
N HIS A 47 -2.42 2.92 -3.54
CA HIS A 47 -3.51 2.98 -4.51
C HIS A 47 -4.66 3.82 -3.99
N VAL A 48 -4.65 5.10 -4.37
CA VAL A 48 -5.61 6.11 -3.88
C VAL A 48 -5.56 6.20 -2.35
N ASP A 49 -6.47 5.52 -1.66
CA ASP A 49 -6.58 5.53 -0.19
C ASP A 49 -6.08 4.22 0.44
N ASP A 50 -5.79 3.19 -0.37
CA ASP A 50 -5.28 1.89 0.09
C ASP A 50 -3.75 1.83 0.04
N TYR A 51 -3.16 1.18 1.04
CA TYR A 51 -1.70 1.04 1.17
C TYR A 51 -1.34 -0.42 1.37
N ALA A 52 -0.49 -0.94 0.49
CA ALA A 52 0.14 -2.24 0.65
C ALA A 52 1.59 -2.05 1.10
N ILE A 53 1.97 -2.73 2.19
CA ILE A 53 3.29 -2.62 2.79
C ILE A 53 3.95 -4.00 2.77
N VAL A 54 5.15 -4.07 2.21
CA VAL A 54 6.05 -5.22 2.34
C VAL A 54 7.25 -4.77 3.15
N CYS A 55 7.56 -5.48 4.22
CA CYS A 55 8.68 -5.12 5.08
C CYS A 55 9.27 -6.36 5.75
N ASN A 56 10.60 -6.47 5.77
CA ASN A 56 11.30 -7.55 6.45
C ASN A 56 11.65 -7.24 7.93
N ASP A 57 11.34 -6.04 8.41
CA ASP A 57 11.48 -5.64 9.83
C ASP A 57 10.09 -5.34 10.44
N PRO A 58 9.54 -6.26 11.26
CA PRO A 58 8.26 -6.04 11.94
C PRO A 58 8.24 -4.81 12.85
N ALA A 59 9.38 -4.43 13.45
CA ALA A 59 9.47 -3.25 14.30
C ALA A 59 9.37 -1.97 13.48
N PHE A 60 9.97 -1.94 12.28
CA PHE A 60 9.79 -0.84 11.33
C PHE A 60 8.31 -0.70 10.95
N THR A 61 7.67 -1.79 10.55
CA THR A 61 6.24 -1.79 10.18
C THR A 61 5.38 -1.27 11.32
N LYS A 62 5.64 -1.69 12.56
CA LYS A 62 4.91 -1.21 13.74
C LYS A 62 5.03 0.32 13.90
N ARG A 63 6.26 0.86 13.86
CA ARG A 63 6.49 2.32 13.99
C ARG A 63 5.82 3.10 12.85
N PHE A 64 5.88 2.57 11.62
CA PHE A 64 5.25 3.17 10.46
C PHE A 64 3.72 3.24 10.62
N LEU A 65 3.09 2.13 11.00
CA LEU A 65 1.65 2.07 11.25
C LEU A 65 1.22 2.97 12.42
N GLU A 66 2.01 3.06 13.49
CA GLU A 66 1.75 3.98 14.59
C GLU A 66 1.80 5.45 14.14
N ALA A 67 2.83 5.84 13.38
CA ALA A 67 2.91 7.19 12.81
C ALA A 67 1.76 7.48 11.85
N PHE A 68 1.32 6.49 11.08
CA PHE A 68 0.20 6.61 10.15
C PHE A 68 -1.11 6.84 10.92
N LYS A 69 -1.43 6.00 11.91
CA LYS A 69 -2.61 6.14 12.78
C LYS A 69 -2.65 7.46 13.55
N ASN A 70 -1.49 7.99 13.94
CA ASN A 70 -1.41 9.27 14.64
C ASN A 70 -1.75 10.46 13.73
N LYS A 71 -1.58 10.32 12.41
CA LYS A 71 -1.79 11.41 11.45
C LYS A 71 -3.12 11.28 10.71
N PHE A 72 -3.58 10.06 10.46
CA PHE A 72 -4.75 9.76 9.66
C PHE A 72 -5.61 8.69 10.32
N ASP A 73 -6.91 8.75 10.09
CA ASP A 73 -7.82 7.68 10.46
C ASP A 73 -7.64 6.51 9.48
N ILE A 74 -7.04 5.41 9.96
CA ILE A 74 -6.75 4.23 9.13
C ILE A 74 -7.22 2.95 9.80
N ASN A 75 -7.63 2.01 8.95
CA ASN A 75 -7.91 0.64 9.33
C ASN A 75 -6.79 -0.27 8.84
N VAL A 76 -6.21 -1.07 9.75
CA VAL A 76 -5.20 -2.07 9.39
C VAL A 76 -5.91 -3.37 9.02
N LEU A 77 -5.95 -3.68 7.73
CA LEU A 77 -6.68 -4.84 7.20
C LEU A 77 -5.90 -6.17 7.27
N GLY A 78 -4.62 -6.11 7.64
CA GLY A 78 -3.75 -7.29 7.72
C GLY A 78 -3.22 -7.72 6.35
N LYS A 79 -3.21 -9.02 6.08
CA LYS A 79 -2.71 -9.57 4.80
C LYS A 79 -3.63 -9.11 3.66
N VAL A 80 -3.05 -8.64 2.56
CA VAL A 80 -3.81 -8.13 1.40
C VAL A 80 -4.77 -9.21 0.90
N ALA A 81 -6.07 -8.99 1.06
CA ALA A 81 -7.10 -9.89 0.56
C ALA A 81 -7.72 -9.40 -0.75
N ASN A 82 -7.65 -8.09 -1.01
CA ASN A 82 -8.13 -7.46 -2.24
C ASN A 82 -7.20 -6.30 -2.61
N MET A 83 -6.96 -6.11 -3.91
CA MET A 83 -6.21 -4.98 -4.45
C MET A 83 -6.69 -4.71 -5.87
N LEU A 84 -6.97 -3.45 -6.23
CA LEU A 84 -7.50 -3.09 -7.56
C LEU A 84 -8.74 -3.91 -7.97
N GLN A 85 -9.65 -4.13 -7.02
CA GLN A 85 -10.83 -5.00 -7.17
C GLN A 85 -10.51 -6.50 -7.38
N MET A 86 -9.25 -6.90 -7.49
CA MET A 86 -8.86 -8.31 -7.59
C MET A 86 -8.75 -8.91 -6.20
N SER A 87 -9.36 -10.07 -5.98
CA SER A 87 -9.12 -10.84 -4.76
C SER A 87 -7.75 -11.50 -4.82
N VAL A 88 -7.10 -11.60 -3.67
CA VAL A 88 -5.76 -12.18 -3.51
C VAL A 88 -5.87 -13.37 -2.56
N VAL A 89 -5.55 -14.55 -3.08
CA VAL A 89 -5.49 -15.79 -2.30
C VAL A 89 -4.03 -16.19 -2.18
N TRP A 90 -3.58 -16.33 -0.94
CA TRP A 90 -2.20 -16.71 -0.63
C TRP A 90 -2.14 -18.19 -0.33
N GLY A 91 -1.47 -18.95 -1.20
CA GLY A 91 -1.17 -20.36 -0.99
C GLY A 91 0.22 -20.58 -0.40
N ASP A 92 0.64 -21.84 -0.37
CA ASP A 92 2.01 -22.22 -0.03
C ASP A 92 2.90 -22.07 -1.26
N GLY A 93 3.76 -21.04 -1.27
CA GLY A 93 4.64 -20.71 -2.40
C GLY A 93 3.95 -20.10 -3.63
N GLU A 94 2.63 -19.89 -3.59
CA GLU A 94 1.88 -19.30 -4.68
C GLU A 94 0.96 -18.15 -4.24
N VAL A 95 0.65 -17.27 -5.18
CA VAL A 95 -0.32 -16.19 -5.02
C VAL A 95 -1.26 -16.23 -6.21
N SER A 96 -2.54 -16.43 -5.93
CA SER A 96 -3.61 -16.43 -6.93
C SER A 96 -4.36 -15.10 -6.90
N LEU A 97 -4.63 -14.55 -8.08
CA LEU A 97 -5.39 -13.33 -8.26
C LEU A 97 -6.68 -13.63 -9.04
N SER A 98 -7.82 -13.11 -8.59
CA SER A 98 -9.11 -13.40 -9.23
C SER A 98 -10.01 -12.17 -9.30
N GLN A 99 -10.79 -12.07 -10.38
CA GLN A 99 -11.91 -11.11 -10.51
C GLN A 99 -13.26 -11.82 -10.50
N GLU A 100 -13.32 -13.03 -9.93
CA GLU A 100 -14.51 -13.87 -9.91
C GLU A 100 -15.75 -13.13 -9.38
N ARG A 101 -15.59 -12.28 -8.35
CA ARG A 101 -16.69 -11.47 -7.82
C ARG A 101 -17.30 -10.58 -8.89
N GLN A 102 -16.49 -9.82 -9.62
CA GLN A 102 -16.97 -8.93 -10.67
C GLN A 102 -17.55 -9.71 -11.85
N ILE A 103 -16.97 -10.84 -12.20
CA ILE A 103 -17.49 -11.71 -13.27
C ILE A 103 -18.89 -12.21 -12.91
N LYS A 104 -19.10 -12.67 -11.66
CA LYS A 104 -20.42 -13.11 -11.18
C LYS A 104 -21.41 -11.97 -11.14
N GLU A 105 -21.03 -10.83 -10.56
CA GLU A 105 -21.89 -9.62 -10.49
C GLU A 105 -22.31 -9.15 -11.89
N LEU A 106 -21.41 -9.24 -12.88
CA LEU A 106 -21.73 -8.89 -14.27
C LEU A 106 -22.66 -9.90 -14.94
N ALA A 107 -22.47 -11.20 -14.69
CA ALA A 107 -23.29 -12.25 -15.30
C ALA A 107 -24.73 -12.29 -14.75
N GLU A 108 -24.95 -11.75 -13.55
CA GLU A 108 -26.25 -11.64 -12.88
C GLU A 108 -26.99 -10.31 -13.18
N ALA A 109 -26.36 -9.37 -13.88
CA ALA A 109 -26.90 -8.06 -14.26
C ALA A 109 -27.66 -8.10 -15.61
#